data_AF-A0A3B8M114-F1
#
_entry.id   AF-A0A3B8M114-F1
#
_cell.length_a   1.000
_cell.length_b   1.000
_cell.length_c   1.000
_cell.angle_alpha   90.00
_cell.angle_beta   90.00
_cell.angle_gamma   90.00
#
_symmetry.space_group_name_H-M   'P 1'
#
loop_
_entity.id
_entity.type
_entity.pdbx_description
1 polymer ?
#
loop_
_entity_poly.entity_id
_entity_poly.type
_entity_poly.pdbx_seq_one_letter_code
_entity_poly.pdbx_strand_id
1 'polypeptide(L)'
;MRTAEEPPGLRQTDRSVTEMPDINDVLGTLADHFGDRISTFESDCREHAADVSHHEPCPPQAVCWPLTTDEVVMAVDACRR
;
A
#
# COMPACT_ATOMS: atom_id res chain seq x y z
N MET A 1 40.51 22.57 -20.75
CA MET A 1 39.25 22.36 -20.01
C MET A 1 38.26 21.72 -20.97
N ARG A 2 37.58 20.64 -20.58
CA ARG A 2 36.44 20.08 -21.33
C ARG A 2 35.18 20.37 -20.52
N THR A 3 34.23 21.07 -21.09
CA THR A 3 32.86 21.17 -20.56
C THR A 3 32.14 19.87 -20.87
N ALA A 4 31.58 19.22 -19.84
CA ALA A 4 30.63 18.14 -20.03
C ALA A 4 29.24 18.74 -20.26
N GLU A 5 28.56 18.33 -21.32
CA GLU A 5 27.16 18.68 -21.54
C GLU A 5 26.29 17.59 -20.88
N GLU A 6 25.33 18.00 -20.05
CA GLU A 6 24.42 17.06 -19.39
C GLU A 6 23.37 16.52 -20.38
N PRO A 7 23.03 15.22 -20.32
CA PRO A 7 22.03 14.64 -21.21
C PRO A 7 20.62 15.15 -20.85
N PRO A 8 19.71 15.30 -21.83
CA PRO A 8 18.35 15.76 -21.57
C PRO A 8 17.61 14.77 -20.67
N GLY A 9 17.20 15.23 -19.49
CA GLY A 9 16.44 14.43 -18.54
C GLY A 9 15.15 13.89 -19.15
N LEU A 10 14.92 12.59 -18.99
CA LEU A 10 13.69 11.93 -19.40
C LEU A 10 12.50 12.57 -18.66
N ARG A 11 11.73 13.43 -19.36
CA ARG A 11 10.41 13.85 -18.89
C ARG A 11 9.56 12.59 -18.74
N GLN A 12 9.34 12.17 -17.50
CA GLN A 12 8.31 11.18 -17.20
C GLN A 12 6.98 11.77 -17.70
N THR A 13 6.40 11.12 -18.69
CA THR A 13 5.11 11.49 -19.26
C THR A 13 4.06 11.34 -18.18
N ASP A 14 3.26 12.40 -18.03
CA ASP A 14 2.02 12.51 -17.28
C ASP A 14 1.42 11.14 -16.90
N ARG A 15 1.67 10.69 -15.66
CA ARG A 15 0.88 9.61 -15.09
C ARG A 15 -0.49 10.19 -14.84
N SER A 16 -1.48 9.78 -15.62
CA SER A 16 -2.88 9.97 -15.30
C SER A 16 -3.07 9.66 -13.82
N VAL A 17 -3.56 10.63 -13.05
CA VAL A 17 -3.82 10.42 -11.62
C VAL A 17 -4.99 9.47 -11.52
N THR A 18 -4.70 8.18 -11.35
CA THR A 18 -5.70 7.20 -10.91
C THR A 18 -6.29 7.73 -9.61
N GLU A 19 -7.61 7.96 -9.58
CA GLU A 19 -8.30 8.34 -8.35
C GLU A 19 -8.05 7.23 -7.33
N MET A 20 -7.48 7.60 -6.17
CA MET A 20 -7.12 6.62 -5.16
C MET A 20 -8.41 6.12 -4.50
N PRO A 21 -8.66 4.79 -4.41
CA PRO A 21 -9.95 4.27 -3.99
C PRO A 21 -10.24 4.63 -2.54
N ASP A 22 -11.52 4.80 -2.20
CA ASP A 22 -11.92 5.06 -0.82
C ASP A 22 -11.55 3.85 0.06
N ILE A 23 -10.90 4.12 1.18
CA ILE A 23 -10.42 3.07 2.09
C ILE A 23 -11.56 2.19 2.61
N ASN A 24 -12.78 2.72 2.78
CA ASN A 24 -13.92 1.96 3.26
C ASN A 24 -14.42 0.96 2.21
N ASP A 25 -14.39 1.32 0.92
CA ASP A 25 -14.76 0.43 -0.19
C ASP A 25 -13.75 -0.72 -0.35
N VAL A 26 -12.46 -0.40 -0.18
CA VAL A 26 -11.38 -1.40 -0.13
C VAL A 26 -11.57 -2.32 1.08
N LEU A 27 -11.75 -1.77 2.29
CA LEU A 27 -11.93 -2.57 3.50
C LEU A 27 -13.18 -3.44 3.46
N GLY A 28 -14.30 -2.97 2.90
CA GLY A 28 -15.50 -3.79 2.69
C GLY A 28 -15.22 -4.97 1.77
N THR A 29 -14.59 -4.72 0.62
CA THR A 29 -14.20 -5.78 -0.33
C THR A 29 -13.26 -6.81 0.32
N LEU A 30 -12.30 -6.36 1.12
CA LEU A 30 -11.34 -7.26 1.79
C LEU A 30 -11.98 -8.03 2.95
N ALA A 31 -12.89 -7.42 3.73
CA ALA A 31 -13.58 -8.06 4.84
C ALA A 31 -14.46 -9.23 4.38
N ASP A 32 -15.19 -9.09 3.27
CA ASP A 32 -16.00 -10.16 2.68
C ASP A 32 -15.16 -11.41 2.30
N HIS A 33 -13.88 -11.24 2.00
CA HIS A 33 -12.97 -12.33 1.64
C HIS A 33 -12.15 -12.89 2.81
N PHE A 34 -11.64 -12.02 3.70
CA PHE A 34 -10.74 -12.42 4.78
C PHE A 34 -11.46 -12.78 6.08
N GLY A 35 -12.66 -12.23 6.34
CA GLY A 35 -13.36 -12.40 7.60
C GLY A 35 -12.50 -11.98 8.79
N ASP A 36 -12.37 -12.84 9.81
CA ASP A 36 -11.53 -12.60 10.99
C ASP A 36 -10.02 -12.47 10.69
N ARG A 37 -9.58 -12.68 9.44
CA ARG A 37 -8.18 -12.52 8.99
C ARG A 37 -7.88 -11.15 8.38
N ILE A 38 -8.74 -10.15 8.60
CA ILE A 38 -8.39 -8.74 8.44
C ILE A 38 -8.74 -8.00 9.73
N SER A 39 -7.84 -7.11 10.17
CA SER A 39 -7.99 -6.33 11.39
C SER A 39 -7.77 -4.85 11.12
N THR A 40 -8.62 -4.03 11.71
CA THR A 40 -8.46 -2.58 11.87
C THR A 40 -8.14 -2.21 13.33
N PHE A 41 -7.82 -3.20 14.18
CA PHE A 41 -7.52 -2.94 15.59
C PHE A 41 -6.19 -2.22 15.74
N GLU A 42 -6.17 -1.24 16.64
CA GLU A 42 -5.00 -0.40 16.88
C GLU A 42 -3.78 -1.19 17.37
N SER A 43 -3.97 -2.28 18.13
CA SER A 43 -2.90 -3.19 18.52
C SER A 43 -2.16 -3.75 17.32
N ASP A 44 -2.92 -4.33 16.40
CA ASP A 44 -2.39 -5.14 15.30
C ASP A 44 -1.74 -4.22 14.26
N CYS A 45 -2.38 -3.07 13.99
CA CYS A 45 -1.81 -2.05 13.11
C CYS A 45 -0.53 -1.45 13.70
N ARG A 46 -0.47 -1.15 15.01
CA ARG A 46 0.75 -0.65 15.66
C ARG A 46 1.87 -1.68 15.68
N GLU A 47 1.56 -2.96 15.86
CA GLU A 47 2.56 -4.04 15.78
C GLU A 47 3.20 -4.10 14.39
N HIS A 48 2.39 -4.02 13.32
CA HIS A 48 2.88 -4.01 11.93
C HIS A 48 3.51 -2.66 11.51
N ALA A 49 3.41 -1.62 12.35
CA ALA A 49 4.10 -0.34 12.20
C ALA A 49 5.51 -0.35 12.80
N ALA A 50 5.83 -1.31 13.67
CA ALA A 50 7.04 -1.31 14.48
C ALA A 50 8.28 -1.64 13.62
N ASP A 51 9.21 -0.69 13.56
CA ASP A 51 10.51 -0.88 12.90
C ASP A 51 11.69 -0.48 13.80
N VAL A 52 12.89 -0.49 13.24
CA VAL A 52 14.15 -0.12 13.93
C VAL A 52 14.61 1.31 13.61
N SER A 53 13.73 2.14 13.05
CA SER A 53 14.05 3.53 12.72
C SER A 53 14.01 4.42 13.97
N HIS A 54 14.42 5.68 13.79
CA HIS A 54 14.31 6.71 14.82
C HIS A 54 13.09 7.63 14.60
N HIS A 55 12.24 7.31 13.62
CA HIS A 55 11.02 8.04 13.32
C HIS A 55 9.85 7.46 14.12
N GLU A 56 8.78 8.23 14.25
CA GLU A 56 7.54 7.71 14.83
C GLU A 56 6.94 6.65 13.89
N PRO A 57 6.56 5.47 14.39
CA PRO A 57 5.84 4.47 13.61
C PRO A 57 4.59 5.07 12.94
N CYS A 58 4.35 4.70 11.69
CA CYS A 58 3.16 5.12 10.94
C CYS A 58 2.28 3.88 10.70
N PRO A 59 1.25 3.61 11.54
CA PRO A 59 0.45 2.41 11.39
C PRO A 59 -0.39 2.39 10.10
N PRO A 60 -0.56 1.22 9.47
CA PRO A 60 -1.51 1.06 8.38
C PRO A 60 -2.95 1.21 8.90
N GLN A 61 -3.90 1.46 8.00
CA GLN A 61 -5.33 1.51 8.33
C GLN A 61 -5.93 0.12 8.63
N ALA A 62 -5.31 -0.94 8.11
CA ALA A 62 -5.66 -2.33 8.38
C ALA A 62 -4.48 -3.26 8.08
N VAL A 63 -4.55 -4.47 8.63
CA VAL A 63 -3.63 -5.60 8.36
C VAL A 63 -4.46 -6.82 7.99
N CYS A 64 -4.01 -7.61 6.99
CA CYS A 64 -4.64 -8.90 6.65
C CYS A 64 -3.62 -10.04 6.63
N TRP A 65 -4.09 -11.25 6.91
CA TRP A 65 -3.27 -12.47 6.96
C TRP A 65 -3.70 -13.48 5.89
N PRO A 66 -3.21 -13.30 4.64
CA PRO A 66 -3.48 -14.23 3.54
C PRO A 66 -2.80 -15.58 3.76
N LEU A 67 -3.48 -16.65 3.37
CA LEU A 67 -3.03 -18.04 3.45
C LEU A 67 -2.65 -18.62 2.08
N THR A 68 -2.99 -17.93 0.99
CA THR A 68 -2.67 -18.35 -0.39
C THR A 68 -2.16 -17.18 -1.23
N THR A 69 -1.46 -17.48 -2.33
CA THR A 69 -1.04 -16.47 -3.30
C THR A 69 -2.24 -15.78 -3.98
N ASP A 70 -3.34 -16.51 -4.20
CA ASP A 70 -4.55 -15.95 -4.83
C ASP A 70 -5.20 -14.88 -3.93
N GLU A 71 -5.15 -15.05 -2.61
CA GLU A 71 -5.59 -14.03 -1.65
C GLU A 71 -4.69 -12.78 -1.67
N VAL A 72 -3.37 -12.94 -1.88
CA VAL A 72 -2.45 -11.80 -2.06
C VAL A 72 -2.76 -11.06 -3.35
N VAL A 73 -3.03 -11.78 -4.45
CA VAL A 73 -3.44 -11.17 -5.72
C VAL A 73 -4.76 -10.40 -5.54
N MET A 74 -5.75 -10.99 -4.87
CA MET A 74 -7.03 -10.33 -4.58
C MET A 74 -6.85 -9.05 -3.75
N ALA A 75 -5.98 -9.08 -2.73
CA ALA A 75 -5.70 -7.89 -1.91
C ALA A 75 -5.05 -6.76 -2.72
N VAL A 76 -4.07 -7.08 -3.58
CA VAL A 76 -3.48 -6.11 -4.51
C VAL A 76 -4.54 -5.58 -5.48
N ASP A 77 -5.40 -6.46 -6.00
CA ASP A 77 -6.48 -6.16 -6.94
C ASP A 77 -7.59 -5.28 -6.37
N ALA A 78 -7.78 -5.25 -5.04
CA ALA A 78 -8.65 -4.29 -4.37
C ALA A 78 -8.01 -2.90 -4.30
N CYS A 79 -6.69 -2.83 -4.05
CA CYS A 79 -5.93 -1.58 -3.96
C CYS A 79 -5.65 -0.91 -5.31
N ARG A 80 -5.76 -1.64 -6.44
CA ARG A 80 -5.59 -1.13 -7.82
C ARG A 80 -6.94 -0.95 -8.57
N ARG A 81 -7.92 -0.37 -7.87
CA ARG A 81 -9.23 0.03 -8.42
C ARG A 81 -9.32 1.54 -8.54
#